data_AF-A0A2S5KJ39-F1
#
_entry.id   AF-A0A2S5KJ39-F1
#
_cell.length_a   1.000
_cell.length_b   1.000
_cell.length_c   1.000
_cell.angle_alpha   90.00
_cell.angle_beta   90.00
_cell.angle_gamma   90.00
#
_symmetry.space_group_name_H-M   'P 1'
#
loop_
_entity.id
_entity.type
_entity.pdbx_description
1 polymer ?
#
loop_
_entity_poly.entity_id
_entity_poly.type
_entity_poly.pdbx_seq_one_letter_code
_entity_poly.pdbx_strand_id
1 'polypeptide(L)'
;MVERKWGDHIELIGDSIWRPSWLDDAIPHVTPSINFYNKVYVFPSKMDKKSKTVSYNIYTENLNPIAECEYQRGRSYNIFNYIDEIRDLGHYETIEKPVIYCGWINPHYGHFLMESLARLWCCEYLNNSLLDKCYFYFDIHTSAELPLEKSWLMKMLAAFNINTENILLGNKFYKFDSLIVPSPAIILHRNVSLEHQSYTWGTLTKNLKSSLPEQVFQNVYVSRSGLKKDKRSLSNEIELEAELRNKGFLILNPESVSLEEQVSIYSNADLVIGPSGSALHNAAFMKPGSKIISLTTADFCLLNEFLCCFSQKVKYSIFRCNGSSTEGWSVPIDELIAVLENSYISNNT
;
A
#
# COMPACT_ATOMS: atom_id res chain seq x y z
N MET A 1 -18.45 -9.48 -6.17
CA MET A 1 -19.30 -8.27 -6.22
C MET A 1 -19.92 -8.01 -4.85
N VAL A 2 -19.40 -7.02 -4.13
CA VAL A 2 -20.20 -5.89 -3.65
C VAL A 2 -19.24 -4.71 -3.73
N GLU A 3 -19.32 -3.92 -4.81
CA GLU A 3 -19.00 -2.50 -4.65
C GLU A 3 -20.02 -2.01 -3.63
N ARG A 4 -19.66 -2.05 -2.34
CA ARG A 4 -20.53 -1.50 -1.29
C ARG A 4 -20.56 -0.01 -1.59
N LYS A 5 -21.68 0.48 -2.11
CA LYS A 5 -21.91 1.91 -2.21
C LYS A 5 -21.90 2.43 -0.77
N TRP A 6 -20.87 3.19 -0.46
CA TRP A 6 -20.50 3.61 0.88
C TRP A 6 -21.57 4.38 1.65
N GLY A 7 -22.56 4.94 0.94
CA GLY A 7 -23.64 5.74 1.53
C GLY A 7 -24.46 5.04 2.61
N ASP A 8 -24.47 3.70 2.66
CA ASP A 8 -25.31 2.96 3.61
C ASP A 8 -24.66 2.74 5.00
N HIS A 9 -23.37 3.09 5.16
CA HIS A 9 -22.58 2.67 6.34
C HIS A 9 -21.55 3.72 6.80
N ILE A 10 -21.88 5.01 6.75
CA ILE A 10 -21.05 6.10 7.27
C ILE A 10 -21.82 6.82 8.39
N GLU A 11 -21.18 6.97 9.54
CA GLU A 11 -21.66 7.76 10.67
C GLU A 11 -21.18 9.21 10.56
N LEU A 12 -22.09 10.14 10.86
CA LEU A 12 -21.78 11.55 11.03
C LEU A 12 -21.20 11.75 12.44
N ILE A 13 -19.96 12.23 12.53
CA ILE A 13 -19.35 12.68 13.79
C ILE A 13 -19.53 14.20 13.98
N GLY A 14 -19.92 14.89 12.92
CA GLY A 14 -20.34 16.28 12.89
C GLY A 14 -20.99 16.59 11.54
N ASP A 15 -21.31 17.86 11.29
CA ASP A 15 -22.05 18.26 10.09
C ASP A 15 -21.33 17.88 8.78
N SER A 16 -19.99 17.93 8.80
CA SER A 16 -19.13 17.70 7.61
C SER A 16 -18.05 16.63 7.81
N ILE A 17 -18.03 15.95 8.97
CA ILE A 17 -17.08 14.88 9.29
C ILE A 17 -17.78 13.53 9.36
N TRP A 18 -17.25 12.60 8.59
CA TRP A 18 -17.74 11.25 8.42
C TRP A 18 -16.75 10.25 9.00
N ARG A 19 -17.26 9.21 9.65
CA ARG A 19 -16.51 8.01 10.03
C ARG A 19 -17.25 6.80 9.50
N PRO A 20 -16.58 5.87 8.82
CA PRO A 20 -17.24 4.62 8.43
C PRO A 20 -17.76 3.85 9.65
N SER A 21 -19.04 3.48 9.69
CA SER A 21 -19.66 2.75 10.84
C SER A 21 -19.02 1.39 11.12
N TRP A 22 -18.48 0.76 10.08
CA TRP A 22 -17.71 -0.49 10.21
C TRP A 22 -16.31 -0.28 10.80
N LEU A 23 -15.90 0.95 11.19
CA LEU A 23 -14.62 1.16 11.91
C LEU A 23 -14.57 0.35 13.21
N ASP A 24 -15.75 0.17 13.83
CA ASP A 24 -15.91 -0.47 15.13
C ASP A 24 -16.18 -1.98 15.01
N ASP A 25 -16.56 -2.44 13.80
CA ASP A 25 -16.50 -3.84 13.44
C ASP A 25 -15.04 -4.21 13.23
N ALA A 26 -14.47 -5.00 14.14
CA ALA A 26 -13.07 -5.44 14.05
C ALA A 26 -12.75 -5.90 12.63
N ILE A 27 -11.89 -5.15 11.91
CA ILE A 27 -11.29 -5.65 10.68
C ILE A 27 -10.78 -7.05 11.00
N PRO A 28 -11.10 -8.09 10.20
CA PRO A 28 -10.67 -9.43 10.51
C PRO A 28 -9.16 -9.46 10.71
N HIS A 29 -8.70 -9.60 11.95
CA HIS A 29 -7.29 -9.75 12.23
C HIS A 29 -6.86 -11.06 11.60
N VAL A 30 -5.94 -10.98 10.63
CA VAL A 30 -5.28 -12.15 10.10
C VAL A 30 -4.00 -12.34 10.89
N THR A 31 -3.83 -13.52 11.45
CA THR A 31 -2.51 -14.00 11.89
C THR A 31 -1.85 -14.60 10.65
N PRO A 32 -0.90 -13.90 10.02
CA PRO A 32 -0.22 -14.42 8.84
C PRO A 32 0.70 -15.58 9.27
N SER A 33 0.98 -16.46 8.32
CA SER A 33 1.86 -17.62 8.52
C SER A 33 3.03 -17.58 7.55
N ILE A 34 4.09 -18.31 7.88
CA ILE A 34 5.19 -18.63 6.97
C ILE A 34 5.15 -20.13 6.68
N ASN A 35 4.90 -20.49 5.43
CA ASN A 35 4.88 -21.89 4.99
C ASN A 35 6.16 -22.21 4.20
N PHE A 36 6.61 -23.47 4.28
CA PHE A 36 7.85 -23.93 3.65
C PHE A 36 7.53 -25.05 2.67
N TYR A 37 8.03 -24.89 1.45
CA TYR A 37 7.84 -25.85 0.37
C TYR A 37 9.19 -26.27 -0.18
N ASN A 38 9.33 -27.55 -0.50
CA ASN A 38 10.51 -28.10 -1.15
C ASN A 38 10.17 -28.45 -2.59
N LYS A 39 11.13 -28.25 -3.50
CA LYS A 39 11.03 -28.60 -4.92
C LYS A 39 9.77 -28.02 -5.58
N VAL A 40 9.79 -26.71 -5.80
CA VAL A 40 8.68 -25.94 -6.36
C VAL A 40 8.96 -25.60 -7.82
N TYR A 41 7.96 -25.75 -8.68
CA TYR A 41 7.99 -25.31 -10.06
C TYR A 41 7.33 -23.95 -10.19
N VAL A 42 8.01 -22.99 -10.82
CA VAL A 42 7.49 -21.64 -11.03
C VAL A 42 7.51 -21.32 -12.52
N PHE A 43 6.34 -21.31 -13.14
CA PHE A 43 6.18 -21.01 -14.55
C PHE A 43 6.22 -19.48 -14.80
N PRO A 44 6.56 -19.03 -16.02
CA PRO A 44 6.44 -17.63 -16.38
C PRO A 44 5.00 -17.16 -16.23
N SER A 45 4.82 -16.01 -15.58
CA SER A 45 3.50 -15.42 -15.40
C SER A 45 2.92 -14.87 -16.71
N LYS A 46 1.62 -15.05 -16.87
CA LYS A 46 0.84 -14.56 -18.00
C LYS A 46 -0.37 -13.78 -17.49
N MET A 47 -0.66 -12.67 -18.15
CA MET A 47 -1.88 -11.91 -17.93
C MET A 47 -2.70 -11.90 -19.22
N ASP A 48 -3.93 -12.37 -19.14
CA ASP A 48 -4.89 -12.17 -20.23
C ASP A 48 -5.42 -10.73 -20.14
N LYS A 49 -5.03 -9.90 -21.10
CA LYS A 49 -5.43 -8.49 -21.18
C LYS A 49 -6.93 -8.29 -21.39
N LYS A 50 -7.65 -9.25 -21.98
CA LYS A 50 -9.09 -9.15 -22.25
C LYS A 50 -9.91 -9.47 -21.02
N SER A 51 -9.62 -10.59 -20.37
CA SER A 51 -10.34 -11.03 -19.16
C SER A 51 -9.79 -10.39 -17.88
N LYS A 52 -8.64 -9.71 -17.94
CA LYS A 52 -7.87 -9.19 -16.80
C LYS A 52 -7.57 -10.29 -15.76
N THR A 53 -7.47 -11.54 -16.23
CA THR A 53 -7.10 -12.67 -15.38
C THR A 53 -5.60 -12.88 -15.39
N VAL A 54 -5.09 -13.35 -14.26
CA VAL A 54 -3.69 -13.62 -14.02
C VAL A 54 -3.52 -15.13 -13.91
N SER A 55 -2.50 -15.67 -14.56
CA SER A 55 -2.18 -17.10 -14.47
C SER A 55 -1.66 -17.46 -13.09
N TYR A 56 -2.14 -18.57 -12.56
CA TYR A 56 -1.47 -19.22 -11.44
C TYR A 56 -0.22 -19.95 -11.91
N ASN A 57 0.94 -19.67 -11.31
CA ASN A 57 2.23 -20.11 -11.85
C ASN A 57 3.14 -20.86 -10.88
N ILE A 58 2.74 -21.12 -9.62
CA ILE A 58 3.64 -21.73 -8.61
C ILE A 58 3.10 -23.08 -8.11
N TYR A 59 3.77 -24.17 -8.42
CA TYR A 59 3.26 -25.52 -8.12
C TYR A 59 4.26 -26.32 -7.30
N THR A 60 3.76 -27.20 -6.45
CA THR A 60 4.55 -28.25 -5.77
C THR A 60 5.19 -29.22 -6.79
N GLU A 61 6.11 -30.09 -6.32
CA GLU A 61 6.73 -31.14 -7.16
C GLU A 61 5.69 -32.03 -7.87
N ASN A 62 4.54 -32.26 -7.24
CA ASN A 62 3.42 -33.05 -7.77
C ASN A 62 2.45 -32.22 -8.63
N LEU A 63 2.83 -30.99 -9.03
CA LEU A 63 2.04 -30.05 -9.82
C LEU A 63 0.72 -29.63 -9.16
N ASN A 64 0.60 -29.73 -7.83
CA ASN A 64 -0.50 -29.11 -7.09
C ASN A 64 -0.22 -27.61 -6.88
N PRO A 65 -1.20 -26.72 -7.06
CA PRO A 65 -1.03 -25.30 -6.80
C PRO A 65 -0.80 -25.01 -5.31
N ILE A 66 0.09 -24.07 -5.01
CA ILE A 66 0.36 -23.49 -3.68
C ILE A 66 -0.56 -22.27 -3.44
N ALA A 67 -1.76 -22.49 -2.92
CA ALA A 67 -2.81 -21.47 -2.82
C ALA A 67 -2.38 -20.14 -2.15
N GLU A 68 -1.37 -20.16 -1.27
CA GLU A 68 -0.84 -18.97 -0.58
C GLU A 68 -0.08 -18.01 -1.50
N CYS A 69 0.36 -18.50 -2.67
CA CYS A 69 0.96 -17.72 -3.75
C CYS A 69 -0.09 -17.10 -4.69
N GLU A 70 -1.38 -17.35 -4.47
CA GLU A 70 -2.44 -16.74 -5.27
C GLU A 70 -2.49 -15.22 -5.06
N TYR A 71 -2.81 -14.51 -6.14
CA TYR A 71 -3.08 -13.07 -6.06
C TYR A 71 -4.37 -12.80 -5.27
N GLN A 72 -4.26 -12.00 -4.22
CA GLN A 72 -5.36 -11.69 -3.32
C GLN A 72 -5.66 -10.19 -3.30
N ARG A 73 -6.87 -9.81 -3.72
CA ARG A 73 -7.45 -8.47 -3.54
C ARG A 73 -8.95 -8.61 -3.28
N GLY A 74 -9.46 -7.98 -2.22
CA GLY A 74 -10.87 -8.10 -1.84
C GLY A 74 -11.32 -9.55 -1.57
N ARG A 75 -12.55 -9.90 -1.99
CA ARG A 75 -13.08 -11.27 -1.93
C ARG A 75 -12.92 -11.96 -3.30
N SER A 76 -11.67 -12.34 -3.61
CA SER A 76 -11.20 -13.17 -4.73
C SER A 76 -11.46 -12.70 -6.18
N TYR A 77 -10.47 -12.92 -7.05
CA TYR A 77 -10.60 -12.93 -8.51
C TYR A 77 -10.55 -14.37 -9.03
N ASN A 78 -11.10 -14.58 -10.23
CA ASN A 78 -10.97 -15.85 -10.96
C ASN A 78 -9.50 -16.10 -11.29
N ILE A 79 -8.96 -17.19 -10.76
CA ILE A 79 -7.62 -17.67 -11.06
C ILE A 79 -7.76 -18.77 -12.11
N PHE A 80 -7.01 -18.65 -13.20
CA PHE A 80 -6.98 -19.69 -14.22
C PHE A 80 -5.80 -20.63 -13.93
N ASN A 81 -6.12 -21.91 -13.69
CA ASN A 81 -5.13 -22.95 -13.47
C ASN A 81 -4.57 -23.42 -14.82
N TYR A 82 -3.25 -23.35 -14.95
CA TYR A 82 -2.53 -23.54 -16.21
C TYR A 82 -2.26 -25.02 -16.56
N ILE A 83 -2.77 -25.96 -15.77
CA ILE A 83 -2.33 -27.36 -15.78
C ILE A 83 -2.63 -28.05 -17.12
N ASP A 84 -3.69 -27.66 -17.84
CA ASP A 84 -4.05 -28.31 -19.11
C ASP A 84 -3.08 -28.02 -20.29
N GLU A 85 -2.20 -27.02 -20.16
CA GLU A 85 -1.18 -26.67 -21.17
C GLU A 85 0.23 -27.19 -20.87
N ILE A 86 0.50 -27.72 -19.65
CA ILE A 86 1.83 -28.18 -19.24
C ILE A 86 2.04 -29.63 -19.73
N ARG A 87 2.28 -29.78 -21.04
CA ARG A 87 2.53 -31.10 -21.66
C ARG A 87 4.02 -31.49 -21.69
N ASP A 88 4.92 -30.54 -21.46
CA ASP A 88 6.36 -30.77 -21.41
C ASP A 88 7.00 -29.72 -20.48
N LEU A 89 7.71 -30.17 -19.44
CA LEU A 89 8.47 -29.28 -18.56
C LEU A 89 9.72 -28.87 -19.35
N GLY A 90 9.60 -27.82 -20.18
CA GLY A 90 10.68 -27.29 -21.00
C GLY A 90 11.91 -26.85 -20.17
N HIS A 91 12.86 -26.16 -20.80
CA HIS A 91 14.07 -25.71 -20.10
C HIS A 91 13.74 -24.79 -18.91
N TYR A 92 14.17 -25.18 -17.71
CA TYR A 92 14.03 -24.41 -16.47
C TYR A 92 15.38 -24.11 -15.82
N GLU A 93 15.44 -23.01 -15.09
CA GLU A 93 16.59 -22.62 -14.28
C GLU A 93 16.42 -23.18 -12.85
N THR A 94 17.42 -23.90 -12.34
CA THR A 94 17.37 -24.46 -10.98
C THR A 94 17.99 -23.48 -9.99
N ILE A 95 17.26 -23.15 -8.92
CA ILE A 95 17.73 -22.29 -7.83
C ILE A 95 17.84 -23.15 -6.57
N GLU A 96 19.09 -23.48 -6.22
CA GLU A 96 19.42 -24.31 -5.05
C GLU A 96 19.37 -23.50 -3.73
N LYS A 97 19.53 -22.17 -3.81
CA LYS A 97 19.44 -21.28 -2.65
C LYS A 97 17.98 -21.10 -2.20
N PRO A 98 17.73 -20.86 -0.90
CA PRO A 98 16.38 -20.54 -0.42
C PRO A 98 15.78 -19.34 -1.16
N VAL A 99 14.49 -19.43 -1.49
CA VAL A 99 13.75 -18.35 -2.16
C VAL A 99 12.59 -17.90 -1.28
N ILE A 100 12.40 -16.59 -1.12
CA ILE A 100 11.24 -16.00 -0.42
C ILE A 100 10.25 -15.50 -1.47
N TYR A 101 9.01 -15.99 -1.43
CA TYR A 101 7.92 -15.49 -2.24
C TYR A 101 7.43 -14.14 -1.70
N CYS A 102 7.58 -13.08 -2.50
CA CYS A 102 7.25 -11.71 -2.08
C CYS A 102 5.92 -11.20 -2.64
N GLY A 103 5.20 -12.02 -3.41
CA GLY A 103 4.01 -11.58 -4.13
C GLY A 103 4.38 -10.94 -5.47
N TRP A 104 3.48 -10.13 -6.00
CA TRP A 104 3.66 -9.45 -7.28
C TRP A 104 4.27 -8.06 -7.14
N ILE A 105 5.00 -7.62 -8.18
CA ILE A 105 5.46 -6.25 -8.29
C ILE A 105 4.42 -5.36 -8.97
N ASN A 106 3.99 -4.29 -8.31
CA ASN A 106 3.09 -3.30 -8.88
C ASN A 106 3.81 -1.95 -9.00
N PRO A 107 4.02 -1.39 -10.20
CA PRO A 107 4.77 -0.14 -10.39
C PRO A 107 3.98 1.12 -9.97
N HIS A 108 2.74 0.99 -9.50
CA HIS A 108 1.96 2.09 -8.95
C HIS A 108 2.24 2.24 -7.45
N TYR A 109 2.72 3.42 -7.03
CA TYR A 109 3.20 3.70 -5.66
C TYR A 109 2.33 3.12 -4.54
N GLY A 110 1.04 3.45 -4.51
CA GLY A 110 0.14 3.00 -3.45
C GLY A 110 -0.08 1.47 -3.43
N HIS A 111 -0.01 0.83 -4.60
CA HIS A 111 -0.11 -0.62 -4.72
C HIS A 111 1.21 -1.31 -4.38
N PHE A 112 2.34 -0.70 -4.71
CA PHE A 112 3.63 -1.21 -4.29
C PHE A 112 3.75 -1.24 -2.76
N LEU A 113 3.50 -0.09 -2.12
CA LEU A 113 3.62 0.08 -0.68
C LEU A 113 2.74 -0.90 0.11
N MET A 114 1.54 -1.20 -0.40
CA MET A 114 0.57 -2.03 0.29
C MET A 114 0.57 -3.49 -0.16
N GLU A 115 0.70 -3.79 -1.45
CA GLU A 115 0.59 -5.17 -1.95
C GLU A 115 1.95 -5.82 -2.21
N SER A 116 2.89 -5.11 -2.84
CA SER A 116 4.21 -5.67 -3.17
C SER A 116 5.10 -5.85 -1.94
N LEU A 117 4.88 -5.04 -0.89
CA LEU A 117 5.62 -5.14 0.36
C LEU A 117 4.88 -5.96 1.44
N ALA A 118 3.68 -6.46 1.15
CA ALA A 118 2.79 -7.10 2.12
C ALA A 118 3.37 -8.34 2.81
N ARG A 119 4.44 -8.94 2.26
CA ARG A 119 5.04 -10.19 2.73
C ARG A 119 6.42 -10.00 3.37
N LEU A 120 6.99 -8.78 3.31
CA LEU A 120 8.34 -8.51 3.82
C LEU A 120 8.42 -8.44 5.35
N TRP A 121 7.29 -8.55 6.05
CA TRP A 121 7.27 -8.77 7.49
C TRP A 121 8.03 -10.03 7.91
N CYS A 122 8.13 -11.04 7.03
CA CYS A 122 8.84 -12.27 7.34
C CYS A 122 10.33 -12.03 7.66
N CYS A 123 10.93 -10.93 7.19
CA CYS A 123 12.31 -10.57 7.50
C CYS A 123 12.55 -10.35 8.99
N GLU A 124 11.50 -10.10 9.79
CA GLU A 124 11.61 -10.02 11.26
C GLU A 124 11.84 -11.41 11.90
N TYR A 125 11.25 -12.45 11.30
CA TYR A 125 11.15 -13.80 11.88
C TYR A 125 12.16 -14.78 11.29
N LEU A 126 12.78 -14.44 10.17
CA LEU A 126 13.83 -15.23 9.53
C LEU A 126 15.20 -14.80 10.04
N ASN A 127 16.10 -15.77 10.26
CA ASN A 127 17.44 -15.44 10.74
C ASN A 127 18.27 -14.69 9.67
N ASN A 128 19.16 -13.80 10.11
CA ASN A 128 19.99 -12.99 9.19
C ASN A 128 20.82 -13.84 8.22
N SER A 129 21.34 -15.00 8.67
CA SER A 129 22.16 -15.85 7.80
C SER A 129 21.38 -16.43 6.60
N LEU A 130 20.07 -16.64 6.76
CA LEU A 130 19.18 -17.04 5.68
C LEU A 130 18.89 -15.86 4.76
N LEU A 131 18.57 -14.69 5.33
CA LEU A 131 18.28 -13.47 4.56
C LEU A 131 19.47 -13.05 3.68
N ASP A 132 20.71 -13.20 4.19
CA ASP A 132 21.94 -12.89 3.45
C ASP A 132 22.19 -13.84 2.26
N LYS A 133 21.52 -15.00 2.22
CA LYS A 133 21.76 -16.06 1.22
C LYS A 133 20.56 -16.32 0.32
N CYS A 134 19.39 -15.77 0.64
CA CYS A 134 18.17 -16.06 -0.11
C CYS A 134 18.01 -15.17 -1.34
N TYR A 135 17.22 -15.66 -2.30
CA TYR A 135 16.63 -14.82 -3.34
C TYR A 135 15.22 -14.37 -2.92
N PHE A 136 14.82 -13.17 -3.35
CA PHE A 136 13.47 -12.64 -3.21
C PHE A 136 12.77 -12.75 -4.56
N TYR A 137 11.78 -13.62 -4.64
CA TYR A 137 11.01 -13.82 -5.87
C TYR A 137 9.79 -12.89 -5.89
N PHE A 138 9.69 -12.09 -6.96
CA PHE A 138 8.53 -11.26 -7.27
C PHE A 138 7.88 -11.72 -8.57
N ASP A 139 6.57 -11.88 -8.51
CA ASP A 139 5.79 -12.15 -9.70
C ASP A 139 5.54 -10.88 -10.53
N ILE A 140 5.38 -11.03 -11.85
CA ILE A 140 5.22 -9.92 -12.79
C ILE A 140 4.11 -10.26 -13.80
N HIS A 141 3.14 -9.36 -13.97
CA HIS A 141 1.98 -9.63 -14.86
C HIS A 141 1.93 -8.72 -16.10
N THR A 142 2.73 -7.66 -16.12
CA THR A 142 2.67 -6.63 -17.17
C THR A 142 4.00 -6.32 -17.84
N SER A 143 5.11 -6.75 -17.25
CA SER A 143 6.48 -6.44 -17.66
C SER A 143 7.35 -7.69 -17.54
N ALA A 144 8.35 -7.83 -18.40
CA ALA A 144 9.38 -8.86 -18.28
C ALA A 144 10.54 -8.43 -17.34
N GLU A 145 10.56 -7.18 -16.89
CA GLU A 145 11.69 -6.56 -16.20
C GLU A 145 11.23 -5.72 -14.98
N LEU A 146 12.15 -5.48 -14.05
CA LEU A 146 11.95 -4.56 -12.94
C LEU A 146 11.79 -3.12 -13.46
N PRO A 147 10.85 -2.32 -12.93
CA PRO A 147 10.67 -0.92 -13.30
C PRO A 147 11.73 -0.03 -12.63
N LEU A 148 13.00 -0.20 -13.03
CA LEU A 148 14.16 0.48 -12.44
C LEU A 148 14.09 2.02 -12.54
N GLU A 149 13.27 2.55 -13.46
CA GLU A 149 13.01 4.00 -13.56
C GLU A 149 12.25 4.56 -12.35
N LYS A 150 11.61 3.69 -11.55
CA LYS A 150 10.93 4.05 -10.31
C LYS A 150 11.89 3.92 -9.13
N SER A 151 12.78 4.90 -8.98
CA SER A 151 13.81 4.88 -7.93
C SER A 151 13.27 4.66 -6.51
N TRP A 152 12.08 5.20 -6.18
CA TRP A 152 11.40 4.99 -4.90
C TRP A 152 11.11 3.51 -4.61
N LEU A 153 10.84 2.70 -5.63
CA LEU A 153 10.59 1.28 -5.51
C LEU A 153 11.85 0.56 -5.03
N MET A 154 12.97 0.81 -5.71
CA MET A 154 14.26 0.21 -5.37
C MET A 154 14.75 0.66 -4.00
N LYS A 155 14.50 1.92 -3.60
CA LYS A 155 14.80 2.40 -2.25
C LYS A 155 14.01 1.66 -1.17
N MET A 156 12.72 1.41 -1.41
CA MET A 156 11.89 0.62 -0.48
C MET A 156 12.37 -0.82 -0.37
N LEU A 157 12.82 -1.45 -1.46
CA LEU A 157 13.41 -2.79 -1.43
C LEU A 157 14.77 -2.81 -0.72
N ALA A 158 15.63 -1.83 -1.01
CA ALA A 158 16.95 -1.69 -0.39
C ALA A 158 16.86 -1.48 1.13
N ALA A 159 15.77 -0.88 1.63
CA ALA A 159 15.49 -0.78 3.07
C ALA A 159 15.34 -2.15 3.76
N PHE A 160 15.13 -3.24 3.01
CA PHE A 160 15.13 -4.63 3.48
C PHE A 160 16.38 -5.41 3.04
N ASN A 161 17.43 -4.74 2.57
CA ASN A 161 18.61 -5.34 1.93
C ASN A 161 18.27 -6.18 0.68
N ILE A 162 17.19 -5.81 -0.02
CA ILE A 162 16.80 -6.42 -1.29
C ILE A 162 17.31 -5.54 -2.43
N ASN A 163 18.18 -6.09 -3.25
CA ASN A 163 18.85 -5.42 -4.36
C ASN A 163 18.63 -6.21 -5.65
N THR A 164 19.03 -5.65 -6.79
CA THR A 164 18.80 -6.29 -8.10
C THR A 164 19.43 -7.69 -8.23
N GLU A 165 20.55 -7.94 -7.55
CA GLU A 165 21.29 -9.21 -7.61
C GLU A 165 20.63 -10.36 -6.84
N ASN A 166 19.75 -10.06 -5.89
CA ASN A 166 19.04 -11.07 -5.11
C ASN A 166 17.54 -11.12 -5.44
N ILE A 167 17.08 -10.46 -6.51
CA ILE A 167 15.71 -10.55 -7.00
C ILE A 167 15.60 -11.60 -8.12
N LEU A 168 14.59 -12.46 -8.01
CA LEU A 168 14.10 -13.31 -9.09
C LEU A 168 12.74 -12.78 -9.56
N LEU A 169 12.47 -12.83 -10.86
CA LEU A 169 11.22 -12.36 -11.44
C LEU A 169 10.42 -13.50 -12.07
N GLY A 170 9.09 -13.40 -12.06
CA GLY A 170 8.19 -14.35 -12.75
C GLY A 170 8.24 -14.32 -14.29
N ASN A 171 9.37 -13.97 -14.92
CA ASN A 171 9.57 -13.96 -16.37
C ASN A 171 10.16 -15.27 -16.94
N LYS A 172 10.72 -16.14 -16.10
CA LYS A 172 11.32 -17.41 -16.52
C LYS A 172 10.63 -18.60 -15.84
N PHE A 173 10.90 -19.79 -16.40
CA PHE A 173 10.57 -21.05 -15.76
C PHE A 173 11.67 -21.42 -14.77
N TYR A 174 11.34 -21.55 -13.48
CA TYR A 174 12.26 -21.97 -12.44
C TYR A 174 11.87 -23.29 -11.79
N LYS A 175 12.87 -23.98 -11.26
CA LYS A 175 12.74 -24.98 -10.21
C LYS A 175 13.45 -24.48 -8.96
N PHE A 176 12.72 -24.26 -7.88
CA PHE A 176 13.27 -23.87 -6.59
C PHE A 176 13.42 -25.09 -5.70
N ASP A 177 14.61 -25.30 -5.12
CA ASP A 177 14.80 -26.39 -4.16
C ASP A 177 14.05 -26.12 -2.86
N SER A 178 13.99 -24.87 -2.43
CA SER A 178 13.22 -24.42 -1.26
C SER A 178 12.55 -23.07 -1.51
N LEU A 179 11.25 -23.01 -1.22
CA LEU A 179 10.43 -21.80 -1.28
C LEU A 179 9.80 -21.53 0.09
N ILE A 180 10.03 -20.32 0.59
CA ILE A 180 9.43 -19.77 1.80
C ILE A 180 8.27 -18.88 1.36
N VAL A 181 7.08 -19.13 1.88
CA VAL A 181 5.84 -18.44 1.48
C VAL A 181 5.22 -17.77 2.70
N PRO A 182 5.58 -16.51 3.01
CA PRO A 182 4.87 -15.69 3.98
C PRO A 182 3.52 -15.29 3.42
N SER A 183 2.44 -15.44 4.19
CA SER A 183 1.12 -14.88 3.84
C SER A 183 1.14 -13.34 3.86
N PRO A 184 0.29 -12.65 3.08
CA PRO A 184 0.28 -11.19 3.08
C PRO A 184 -0.24 -10.66 4.43
N ALA A 185 0.50 -9.72 5.03
CA ALA A 185 0.07 -9.01 6.24
C ALA A 185 -1.05 -8.01 5.96
N ILE A 186 -1.24 -7.58 4.71
CA ILE A 186 -2.35 -6.72 4.32
C ILE A 186 -2.95 -7.23 2.99
N ILE A 187 -4.28 -7.31 2.94
CA ILE A 187 -5.04 -7.61 1.73
C ILE A 187 -5.97 -6.44 1.48
N LEU A 188 -5.75 -5.74 0.36
CA LEU A 188 -6.53 -4.55 0.01
C LEU A 188 -8.02 -4.85 0.03
N HIS A 189 -8.78 -3.87 0.52
CA HIS A 189 -10.23 -3.94 0.69
C HIS A 189 -10.75 -5.07 1.60
N ARG A 190 -9.88 -5.72 2.38
CA ARG A 190 -10.26 -6.89 3.17
C ARG A 190 -9.75 -6.85 4.60
N ASN A 191 -8.44 -6.89 4.82
CA ASN A 191 -7.88 -7.05 6.16
C ASN A 191 -6.41 -6.61 6.27
N VAL A 192 -5.95 -6.49 7.52
CA VAL A 192 -4.57 -6.18 7.90
C VAL A 192 -4.20 -6.89 9.20
N SER A 193 -2.94 -7.33 9.30
CA SER A 193 -2.29 -7.81 10.51
C SER A 193 -1.46 -6.67 11.10
N LEU A 194 -1.88 -6.16 12.26
CA LEU A 194 -1.33 -4.93 12.83
C LEU A 194 0.17 -5.04 13.10
N GLU A 195 0.58 -6.09 13.81
CA GLU A 195 1.97 -6.32 14.22
C GLU A 195 2.90 -6.44 13.01
N HIS A 196 2.59 -7.38 12.12
CA HIS A 196 3.39 -7.68 10.93
C HIS A 196 3.47 -6.50 9.96
N GLN A 197 2.35 -5.83 9.69
CA GLN A 197 2.37 -4.67 8.79
C GLN A 197 3.09 -3.48 9.42
N SER A 198 3.00 -3.32 10.75
CA SER A 198 3.77 -2.30 11.48
C SER A 198 5.26 -2.53 11.39
N TYR A 199 5.73 -3.78 11.44
CA TYR A 199 7.15 -4.08 11.21
C TYR A 199 7.60 -3.62 9.82
N THR A 200 6.84 -3.96 8.78
CA THR A 200 7.20 -3.58 7.40
C THR A 200 7.35 -2.07 7.26
N TRP A 201 6.36 -1.29 7.71
CA TRP A 201 6.44 0.15 7.59
C TRP A 201 7.40 0.80 8.58
N GLY A 202 7.55 0.25 9.79
CA GLY A 202 8.56 0.69 10.75
C GLY A 202 9.99 0.51 10.22
N THR A 203 10.26 -0.59 9.51
CA THR A 203 11.54 -0.83 8.83
C THR A 203 11.78 0.21 7.74
N LEU A 204 10.78 0.47 6.89
CA LEU A 204 10.86 1.52 5.87
C LEU A 204 11.13 2.89 6.51
N THR A 205 10.35 3.29 7.52
CA THR A 205 10.51 4.57 8.21
C THR A 205 11.90 4.70 8.81
N LYS A 206 12.37 3.68 9.54
CA LYS A 206 13.69 3.68 10.17
C LYS A 206 14.82 3.84 9.15
N ASN A 207 14.74 3.14 8.02
CA ASN A 207 15.84 3.04 7.07
C ASN A 207 15.81 4.12 5.97
N LEU A 208 14.65 4.77 5.75
CA LEU A 208 14.48 5.81 4.73
C LEU A 208 14.34 7.23 5.29
N LYS A 209 14.08 7.40 6.59
CA LYS A 209 13.96 8.73 7.19
C LYS A 209 15.27 9.50 7.02
N SER A 210 15.21 10.61 6.28
CA SER A 210 16.32 11.54 6.11
C SER A 210 16.57 12.38 7.36
N SER A 211 17.80 12.88 7.49
CA SER A 211 18.19 13.83 8.55
C SER A 211 17.74 15.27 8.25
N LEU A 212 16.48 15.46 7.83
CA LEU A 212 15.93 16.82 7.70
C LEU A 212 16.03 17.51 9.07
N PRO A 213 16.33 18.83 9.12
CA PRO A 213 16.20 19.60 10.35
C PRO A 213 14.83 19.35 10.97
N GLU A 214 14.74 19.30 12.30
CA GLU A 214 13.48 19.25 13.06
C GLU A 214 12.64 20.54 12.88
N GLN A 215 12.46 21.04 11.65
CA GLN A 215 11.23 21.72 11.33
C GLN A 215 10.13 20.66 11.35
N VAL A 216 9.66 20.40 12.58
CA VAL A 216 8.55 19.51 12.88
C VAL A 216 7.31 20.16 12.31
N PHE A 217 7.02 19.91 11.03
CA PHE A 217 5.75 20.28 10.44
C PHE A 217 4.69 19.37 11.04
N GLN A 218 4.07 19.83 12.12
CA GLN A 218 2.99 19.09 12.79
C GLN A 218 1.76 18.95 11.89
N ASN A 219 1.52 19.94 11.03
CA ASN A 219 0.35 20.00 10.16
C ASN A 219 0.75 20.04 8.69
N VAL A 220 0.27 19.07 7.91
CA VAL A 220 0.60 18.92 6.50
C VAL A 220 -0.68 18.87 5.67
N TYR A 221 -0.73 19.67 4.61
CA TYR A 221 -1.68 19.51 3.53
C TYR A 221 -0.99 18.86 2.33
N VAL A 222 -1.54 17.75 1.86
CA VAL A 222 -1.03 17.01 0.71
C VAL A 222 -1.74 17.52 -0.53
N SER A 223 -1.05 18.38 -1.26
CA SER A 223 -1.57 19.02 -2.47
C SER A 223 -1.44 18.11 -3.69
N ARG A 224 -2.32 18.35 -4.66
CA ARG A 224 -2.25 17.82 -6.02
C ARG A 224 -1.99 18.89 -7.07
N SER A 225 -1.81 20.15 -6.67
CA SER A 225 -1.69 21.28 -7.59
C SER A 225 -0.47 21.20 -8.51
N GLY A 226 0.59 20.51 -8.10
CA GLY A 226 1.77 20.26 -8.94
C GLY A 226 1.66 19.06 -9.91
N LEU A 227 0.56 18.28 -9.86
CA LEU A 227 0.34 17.17 -10.79
C LEU A 227 -0.02 17.66 -12.20
N LYS A 228 0.82 17.31 -13.18
CA LYS A 228 0.58 17.64 -14.60
C LYS A 228 -0.71 17.06 -15.18
N LYS A 229 -1.22 15.97 -14.58
CA LYS A 229 -2.46 15.28 -14.98
C LYS A 229 -3.12 14.71 -13.74
N ASP A 230 -4.11 15.40 -13.19
CA ASP A 230 -5.02 14.84 -12.20
C ASP A 230 -6.41 14.64 -12.81
N LYS A 231 -6.91 13.42 -12.73
CA LYS A 231 -8.26 13.08 -13.16
C LYS A 231 -9.32 13.46 -12.11
N ARG A 232 -8.88 13.85 -10.91
CA ARG A 232 -9.72 14.21 -9.76
C ARG A 232 -9.29 15.57 -9.20
N SER A 233 -9.00 16.52 -10.08
CA SER A 233 -8.54 17.86 -9.71
C SER A 233 -9.56 18.57 -8.83
N LEU A 234 -9.07 19.19 -7.75
CA LEU A 234 -9.87 19.99 -6.82
C LEU A 234 -9.97 21.44 -7.36
N SER A 235 -11.19 21.92 -7.61
CA SER A 235 -11.39 23.19 -8.34
C SER A 235 -10.95 24.44 -7.58
N ASN A 236 -10.97 24.40 -6.26
CA ASN A 236 -10.56 25.51 -5.38
C ASN A 236 -9.29 25.19 -4.55
N GLU A 237 -8.41 24.31 -5.06
CA GLU A 237 -7.20 23.91 -4.32
C GLU A 237 -6.24 25.06 -4.03
N ILE A 238 -6.10 26.01 -4.96
CA ILE A 238 -5.22 27.18 -4.78
C ILE A 238 -5.68 28.05 -3.61
N GLU A 239 -7.00 28.25 -3.49
CA GLU A 239 -7.61 29.00 -2.38
C GLU A 239 -7.43 28.25 -1.06
N LEU A 240 -7.67 26.94 -1.06
CA LEU A 240 -7.45 26.09 0.10
C LEU A 240 -5.99 26.11 0.57
N GLU A 241 -5.03 26.01 -0.35
CA GLU A 241 -3.61 26.10 -0.02
C GLU A 241 -3.25 27.44 0.61
N ALA A 242 -3.82 28.54 0.13
CA ALA A 242 -3.60 29.87 0.69
C ALA A 242 -4.08 29.94 2.15
N GLU A 243 -5.30 29.47 2.42
CA GLU A 243 -5.88 29.46 3.76
C GLU A 243 -5.13 28.54 4.73
N LEU A 244 -4.77 27.32 4.29
CA LEU A 244 -4.01 26.40 5.14
C LEU A 244 -2.59 26.92 5.41
N ARG A 245 -1.95 27.57 4.43
CA ARG A 245 -0.64 28.22 4.62
C ARG A 245 -0.72 29.35 5.65
N ASN A 246 -1.79 30.16 5.62
CA ASN A 246 -2.03 31.20 6.61
C ASN A 246 -2.20 30.63 8.03
N LYS A 247 -2.63 29.37 8.15
CA LYS A 247 -2.74 28.62 9.42
C LYS A 247 -1.49 27.81 9.78
N GLY A 248 -0.38 28.02 9.06
CA GLY A 248 0.90 27.38 9.37
C GLY A 248 1.02 25.92 8.90
N PHE A 249 0.14 25.45 8.00
CA PHE A 249 0.33 24.14 7.38
C PHE A 249 1.52 24.15 6.42
N LEU A 250 2.23 23.03 6.37
CA LEU A 250 3.10 22.69 5.25
C LEU A 250 2.24 22.29 4.05
N ILE A 251 2.38 22.99 2.93
CA ILE A 251 1.80 22.56 1.65
C ILE A 251 2.79 21.62 0.97
N LEU A 252 2.50 20.33 1.00
CA LEU A 252 3.33 19.27 0.44
C LEU A 252 2.84 18.90 -0.97
N ASN A 253 3.70 19.05 -1.97
CA ASN A 253 3.55 18.44 -3.29
C ASN A 253 4.43 17.17 -3.33
N PRO A 254 3.87 15.95 -3.18
CA PRO A 254 4.69 14.73 -3.05
C PRO A 254 5.63 14.47 -4.23
N GLU A 255 5.23 14.86 -5.43
CA GLU A 255 6.01 14.71 -6.66
C GLU A 255 7.24 15.63 -6.74
N SER A 256 7.32 16.67 -5.89
CA SER A 256 8.46 17.59 -5.85
C SER A 256 9.50 17.23 -4.80
N VAL A 257 9.28 16.16 -4.02
CA VAL A 257 10.20 15.72 -2.95
C VAL A 257 10.58 14.26 -3.10
N SER A 258 11.75 13.89 -2.58
CA SER A 258 12.23 12.51 -2.56
C SER A 258 11.39 11.61 -1.64
N LEU A 259 11.50 10.30 -1.83
CA LEU A 259 10.84 9.32 -0.95
C LEU A 259 11.27 9.52 0.52
N GLU A 260 12.55 9.73 0.75
CA GLU A 260 13.13 9.92 2.07
C GLU A 260 12.59 11.18 2.75
N GLU A 261 12.45 12.28 2.01
CA GLU A 261 11.79 13.50 2.50
C GLU A 261 10.31 13.26 2.80
N GLN A 262 9.59 12.51 1.95
CA GLN A 262 8.20 12.13 2.25
C GLN A 262 8.13 11.33 3.55
N VAL A 263 8.94 10.29 3.72
CA VAL A 263 9.00 9.49 4.96
C VAL A 263 9.28 10.38 6.18
N SER A 264 10.22 11.31 6.06
CA SER A 264 10.53 12.28 7.13
C SER A 264 9.37 13.22 7.45
N ILE A 265 8.68 13.75 6.45
CA ILE A 265 7.53 14.65 6.65
C ILE A 265 6.38 13.91 7.34
N TYR A 266 5.96 12.77 6.78
CA TYR A 266 4.85 12.00 7.35
C TYR A 266 5.17 11.45 8.75
N SER A 267 6.38 10.95 8.99
CA SER A 267 6.76 10.41 10.32
C SER A 267 6.82 11.44 11.44
N ASN A 268 6.92 12.73 11.10
CA ASN A 268 6.92 13.81 12.09
C ASN A 268 5.56 14.51 12.23
N ALA A 269 4.65 14.37 11.25
CA ALA A 269 3.34 15.00 11.26
C ALA A 269 2.42 14.48 12.38
N ASP A 270 1.67 15.40 12.98
CA ASP A 270 0.57 15.14 13.92
C ASP A 270 -0.78 15.10 13.19
N LEU A 271 -0.92 15.90 12.13
CA LEU A 271 -2.11 15.98 11.30
C LEU A 271 -1.72 16.06 9.82
N VAL A 272 -2.32 15.18 9.02
CA VAL A 272 -2.24 15.23 7.56
C VAL A 272 -3.65 15.40 6.99
N ILE A 273 -3.82 16.34 6.07
CA ILE A 273 -5.07 16.57 5.33
C ILE A 273 -4.76 16.45 3.85
N GLY A 274 -5.64 15.85 3.07
CA GLY A 274 -5.49 15.92 1.62
C GLY A 274 -6.55 15.14 0.85
N PRO A 275 -6.58 15.29 -0.47
CA PRO A 275 -7.50 14.54 -1.33
C PRO A 275 -7.25 13.02 -1.27
N SER A 276 -8.31 12.22 -1.09
CA SER A 276 -8.24 10.76 -1.00
C SER A 276 -7.47 10.12 -2.18
N GLY A 277 -6.39 9.39 -1.92
CA GLY A 277 -5.52 8.77 -2.92
C GLY A 277 -4.21 8.21 -2.34
N SER A 278 -3.35 7.70 -3.23
CA SER A 278 -2.09 7.02 -2.88
C SER A 278 -1.16 7.82 -1.97
N ALA A 279 -1.19 9.16 -2.03
CA ALA A 279 -0.35 9.98 -1.17
C ALA A 279 -0.75 9.83 0.31
N LEU A 280 -2.04 9.66 0.62
CA LEU A 280 -2.51 9.40 1.98
C LEU A 280 -2.18 7.99 2.48
N HIS A 281 -1.77 7.05 1.61
CA HIS A 281 -1.26 5.75 2.07
C HIS A 281 0.02 5.89 2.90
N ASN A 282 0.72 7.03 2.80
CA ASN A 282 1.86 7.38 3.65
C ASN A 282 1.49 7.59 5.13
N ALA A 283 0.20 7.46 5.50
CA ALA A 283 -0.20 7.14 6.87
C ALA A 283 0.62 5.99 7.47
N ALA A 284 1.07 5.07 6.60
CA ALA A 284 1.99 3.99 6.92
C ALA A 284 3.26 4.44 7.68
N PHE A 285 3.71 5.69 7.50
CA PHE A 285 4.92 6.22 8.12
C PHE A 285 4.63 7.12 9.33
N MET A 286 3.36 7.47 9.57
CA MET A 286 2.97 8.39 10.64
C MET A 286 3.05 7.72 12.02
N LYS A 287 3.33 8.52 13.05
CA LYS A 287 3.42 8.04 14.43
C LYS A 287 2.03 7.73 15.05
N PRO A 288 1.92 6.75 15.97
CA PRO A 288 0.67 6.48 16.68
C PRO A 288 0.07 7.72 17.33
N GLY A 289 -1.26 7.85 17.28
CA GLY A 289 -2.00 8.98 17.85
C GLY A 289 -2.11 10.21 16.95
N SER A 290 -1.35 10.27 15.86
CA SER A 290 -1.53 11.27 14.79
C SER A 290 -2.87 11.08 14.06
N LYS A 291 -3.22 12.01 13.16
CA LYS A 291 -4.51 12.04 12.48
C LYS A 291 -4.39 12.27 10.97
N ILE A 292 -5.23 11.60 10.21
CA ILE A 292 -5.51 11.89 8.81
C ILE A 292 -6.95 12.40 8.67
N ILE A 293 -7.12 13.47 7.88
CA ILE A 293 -8.41 13.91 7.35
C ILE A 293 -8.38 13.72 5.83
N SER A 294 -9.10 12.71 5.35
CA SER A 294 -9.23 12.43 3.92
C SER A 294 -10.34 13.31 3.32
N LEU A 295 -9.98 14.18 2.39
CA LEU A 295 -10.91 15.01 1.64
C LEU A 295 -11.50 14.19 0.50
N THR A 296 -12.82 14.01 0.49
CA THR A 296 -13.47 13.17 -0.50
C THR A 296 -14.92 13.53 -0.76
N THR A 297 -15.44 13.09 -1.90
CA THR A 297 -16.84 13.28 -2.30
C THR A 297 -17.69 12.07 -1.89
N ALA A 298 -19.01 12.23 -1.87
CA ALA A 298 -19.91 11.16 -1.41
C ALA A 298 -19.85 9.87 -2.28
N ASP A 299 -19.37 9.97 -3.51
CA ASP A 299 -19.23 8.87 -4.48
C ASP A 299 -17.85 8.19 -4.44
N PHE A 300 -16.90 8.67 -3.64
CA PHE A 300 -15.53 8.15 -3.62
C PHE A 300 -14.99 7.99 -2.19
N CYS A 301 -14.41 6.83 -1.88
CA CYS A 301 -13.68 6.60 -0.64
C CYS A 301 -12.75 5.40 -0.80
N LEU A 302 -11.50 5.51 -0.34
CA LEU A 302 -10.52 4.43 -0.40
C LEU A 302 -10.34 3.77 0.97
N LEU A 303 -10.92 2.59 1.15
CA LEU A 303 -10.71 1.73 2.34
C LEU A 303 -9.23 1.47 2.66
N ASN A 304 -8.37 1.54 1.64
CA ASN A 304 -6.94 1.30 1.76
C ASN A 304 -6.23 2.34 2.65
N GLU A 305 -6.66 3.61 2.62
CA GLU A 305 -6.15 4.66 3.52
C GLU A 305 -6.43 4.31 4.97
N PHE A 306 -7.63 3.82 5.24
CA PHE A 306 -8.01 3.37 6.56
C PHE A 306 -7.16 2.19 7.02
N LEU A 307 -6.91 1.19 6.15
CA LEU A 307 -6.02 0.08 6.51
C LEU A 307 -4.62 0.59 6.90
N CYS A 308 -4.07 1.56 6.18
CA CYS A 308 -2.82 2.21 6.56
C CYS A 308 -2.89 2.92 7.92
N CYS A 309 -3.95 3.67 8.15
CA CYS A 309 -4.12 4.38 9.42
C CYS A 309 -4.26 3.40 10.60
N PHE A 310 -5.06 2.34 10.41
CA PHE A 310 -5.38 1.38 11.44
C PHE A 310 -4.14 0.61 11.92
N SER A 311 -3.27 0.14 11.01
CA SER A 311 -2.02 -0.53 11.42
C SER A 311 -1.03 0.37 12.12
N GLN A 312 -1.01 1.68 11.84
CA GLN A 312 -0.15 2.63 12.56
C GLN A 312 -0.83 3.28 13.77
N LYS A 313 -2.07 2.89 14.12
CA LYS A 313 -2.87 3.53 15.19
C LYS A 313 -3.01 5.05 14.97
N VAL A 314 -3.17 5.43 13.70
CA VAL A 314 -3.45 6.79 13.25
C VAL A 314 -4.97 6.97 13.20
N LYS A 315 -5.46 8.10 13.72
CA LYS A 315 -6.88 8.44 13.68
C LYS A 315 -7.26 8.78 12.25
N TYR A 316 -8.30 8.15 11.71
CA TYR A 316 -8.80 8.43 10.35
C TYR A 316 -10.15 9.14 10.42
N SER A 317 -10.29 10.24 9.69
CA SER A 317 -11.54 10.96 9.52
C SER A 317 -11.74 11.29 8.05
N ILE A 318 -12.99 11.33 7.60
CA ILE A 318 -13.35 11.77 6.26
C ILE A 318 -14.00 13.15 6.39
N PHE A 319 -13.56 14.10 5.57
CA PHE A 319 -14.24 15.38 5.41
C PHE A 319 -14.97 15.38 4.07
N ARG A 320 -16.30 15.59 4.13
CA ARG A 320 -17.15 15.53 2.94
C ARG A 320 -17.00 16.81 2.13
N CYS A 321 -16.66 16.65 0.86
CA CYS A 321 -16.53 17.74 -0.10
C CYS A 321 -17.74 17.83 -1.05
N ASN A 322 -17.88 18.99 -1.69
CA ASN A 322 -18.95 19.26 -2.65
C ASN A 322 -18.64 18.64 -4.01
N GLY A 323 -19.66 18.24 -4.77
CA GLY A 323 -19.52 17.70 -6.13
C GLY A 323 -19.30 16.19 -6.18
N SER A 324 -18.65 15.72 -7.25
CA SER A 324 -18.38 14.29 -7.48
C SER A 324 -16.96 14.04 -7.98
N SER A 325 -16.47 12.83 -7.77
CA SER A 325 -15.12 12.43 -8.17
C SER A 325 -14.91 12.40 -9.69
N THR A 326 -16.00 12.40 -10.47
CA THR A 326 -15.98 12.30 -11.94
C THR A 326 -16.33 13.61 -12.65
N GLU A 327 -17.08 14.51 -12.01
CA GLU A 327 -17.58 15.75 -12.63
C GLU A 327 -16.89 17.01 -12.09
N GLY A 328 -16.02 16.85 -11.10
CA GLY A 328 -15.34 17.94 -10.41
C GLY A 328 -15.91 18.17 -9.02
N TRP A 329 -15.06 18.64 -8.12
CA TRP A 329 -15.37 18.76 -6.71
C TRP A 329 -14.61 19.93 -6.07
N SER A 330 -15.13 20.42 -4.95
CA SER A 330 -14.57 21.53 -4.18
C SER A 330 -14.67 21.30 -2.68
N VAL A 331 -13.74 21.89 -1.93
CA VAL A 331 -13.74 21.84 -0.47
C VAL A 331 -14.53 23.04 0.06
N PRO A 332 -15.55 22.86 0.91
CA PRO A 332 -16.11 23.98 1.68
C PRO A 332 -15.07 24.47 2.70
N ILE A 333 -14.27 25.47 2.31
CA ILE A 333 -13.06 25.90 3.04
C ILE A 333 -13.41 26.38 4.45
N ASP A 334 -14.41 27.25 4.60
CA ASP A 334 -14.81 27.78 5.90
C ASP A 334 -15.22 26.67 6.89
N GLU A 335 -15.95 25.65 6.41
CA GLU A 335 -16.33 24.49 7.21
C GLU A 335 -15.12 23.65 7.61
N LEU A 336 -14.19 23.42 6.67
CA LEU A 336 -12.95 22.70 6.98
C LEU A 336 -12.13 23.46 8.04
N ILE A 337 -12.01 24.78 7.91
CA ILE A 337 -11.33 25.61 8.89
C ILE A 337 -12.00 25.53 10.26
N ALA A 338 -13.33 25.65 10.33
CA ALA A 338 -14.07 25.52 11.58
C ALA A 338 -13.86 24.14 12.22
N VAL A 339 -13.86 23.07 11.41
CA VAL A 339 -13.53 21.71 11.87
C VAL A 339 -12.13 21.66 12.47
N LEU A 340 -11.14 22.26 11.83
CA LEU A 340 -9.76 22.23 12.32
C LEU A 340 -9.63 22.97 13.64
N GLU A 341 -10.22 24.16 13.76
CA GLU A 341 -10.21 24.95 14.99
C GLU A 341 -10.91 24.26 16.16
N ASN A 342 -12.06 23.62 15.90
CA ASN A 342 -12.79 22.84 16.90
C ASN A 342 -12.06 21.54 17.29
N SER A 343 -11.37 20.90 16.34
CA SER A 343 -10.62 19.66 16.58
C SER A 343 -9.45 19.87 17.54
N TYR A 344 -8.80 21.04 17.51
CA TYR A 344 -7.72 21.40 18.45
C TYR A 344 -8.20 21.53 19.89
N ILE A 345 -9.49 21.77 20.12
CA ILE A 345 -10.10 21.89 21.45
C ILE A 345 -10.48 20.50 22.03
N SER A 346 -10.53 19.45 21.18
CA SER A 346 -10.99 18.10 21.55
C SER A 346 -9.88 17.06 21.79
N ASN A 347 -8.64 17.48 22.09
CA ASN A 347 -7.54 16.58 22.46
C ASN A 347 -7.75 15.81 23.80
N ASN A 348 -8.98 15.79 24.36
CA ASN A 348 -9.32 15.24 25.67
C ASN A 348 -10.55 14.32 25.68
N THR A 349 -10.81 13.56 24.61
CA THR A 349 -11.71 12.39 24.68
C THR A 349 -11.26 11.26 23.77
#